data_AF-A0A9P1GFS1-F1
#
_entry.id   AF-A0A9P1GFS1-F1
#
_cell.length_a   1.000
_cell.length_b   1.000
_cell.length_c   1.000
_cell.angle_alpha   90.00
_cell.angle_beta   90.00
_cell.angle_gamma   90.00
#
_symmetry.space_group_name_H-M   'P 1'
#
loop_
_entity.id
_entity.type
_entity.pdbx_description
1 polymer ?
#
loop_
_entity_poly.entity_id
_entity_poly.type
_entity_poly.pdbx_seq_one_letter_code
_entity_poly.pdbx_strand_id
1 'polypeptide(L)'
;AVSVLFLLIGAHIIACALYYLGSTTGGNADTWLEEYAQTQQQEDKILMYFSALVWALAQLTPGLGPSPANPRSLQDFVFTSVVHVLALAGCIFLLHQVTGTVLRLRELQGDWPRRQMTCRAYLAEGPRPATSLRHHIWSWLENQPEPRSLRPDFQGWKGPRSLAVPSPLQAVQASPLHALPPMVQQE
;
A
#
# COMPACT_ATOMS: atom_id res chain seq x y z
N ALA A 1 3.90 5.03 -11.29
CA ALA A 1 2.93 5.71 -12.18
C ALA A 1 2.29 4.73 -13.16
N VAL A 2 3.09 4.01 -13.96
CA VAL A 2 2.62 3.03 -14.96
C VAL A 2 1.62 2.00 -14.36
N SER A 3 1.88 1.50 -13.14
CA SER A 3 1.02 0.51 -12.47
C SER A 3 -0.39 1.00 -12.12
N VAL A 4 -0.54 2.28 -11.74
CA VAL A 4 -1.85 2.85 -11.35
C VAL A 4 -2.72 3.08 -12.59
N LEU A 5 -2.10 3.51 -13.69
CA LEU A 5 -2.80 3.68 -14.96
C LEU A 5 -3.34 2.34 -15.49
N PHE A 6 -2.54 1.27 -15.42
CA PHE A 6 -3.00 -0.07 -15.80
C PHE A 6 -4.15 -0.57 -14.93
N LEU A 7 -4.13 -0.30 -13.62
CA LEU A 7 -5.26 -0.61 -12.73
C LEU A 7 -6.53 0.15 -13.12
N LEU A 8 -6.43 1.45 -13.43
CA LEU A 8 -7.57 2.27 -13.86
C LEU A 8 -8.15 1.81 -15.20
N ILE A 9 -7.29 1.48 -16.16
CA ILE A 9 -7.72 0.93 -17.46
C ILE A 9 -8.40 -0.43 -17.25
N GLY A 10 -7.83 -1.31 -16.43
CA GLY A 10 -8.44 -2.60 -16.09
C GLY A 10 -9.80 -2.43 -15.41
N ALA A 11 -9.90 -1.52 -14.44
CA ALA A 11 -11.15 -1.20 -13.76
C ALA A 11 -12.23 -0.72 -14.73
N HIS A 12 -11.86 0.15 -15.67
CA HIS A 12 -12.76 0.65 -16.70
C HIS A 12 -13.26 -0.47 -17.63
N ILE A 13 -12.37 -1.35 -18.08
CA ILE A 13 -12.75 -2.50 -18.94
C ILE A 13 -13.73 -3.42 -18.20
N ILE A 14 -13.44 -3.73 -16.92
CA ILE A 14 -14.31 -4.56 -16.08
C ILE A 14 -15.66 -3.86 -15.87
N ALA A 15 -15.68 -2.55 -15.57
CA ALA A 15 -16.89 -1.78 -15.37
C ALA A 15 -17.78 -1.78 -16.63
N CYS A 16 -17.18 -1.55 -17.80
CA CYS A 16 -17.87 -1.63 -19.09
C CYS A 16 -18.43 -3.03 -19.35
N ALA A 17 -17.66 -4.09 -19.05
CA ALA A 17 -18.12 -5.47 -19.18
C ALA A 17 -19.28 -5.79 -18.23
N LEU A 18 -19.22 -5.36 -16.97
CA LEU A 18 -20.29 -5.53 -15.98
C LEU A 18 -21.57 -4.80 -16.40
N TYR A 19 -21.44 -3.56 -16.87
CA TYR A 19 -22.56 -2.77 -17.37
C TYR A 19 -23.16 -3.39 -18.64
N TYR A 20 -22.31 -3.87 -19.55
CA TYR A 20 -22.75 -4.58 -20.76
C TYR A 20 -23.47 -5.89 -20.41
N LEU A 21 -22.93 -6.67 -19.47
CA LEU A 21 -23.55 -7.91 -19.02
C LEU A 21 -24.93 -7.61 -18.42
N GLY A 22 -25.01 -6.69 -17.46
CA GLY A 22 -26.28 -6.31 -16.83
C GLY A 22 -27.32 -5.76 -17.81
N SER A 23 -26.91 -4.96 -18.80
CA SER A 23 -27.82 -4.39 -19.79
C SER A 23 -28.29 -5.40 -20.84
N THR A 24 -27.46 -6.36 -21.25
CA THR A 24 -27.84 -7.40 -22.21
C THR A 24 -28.72 -8.48 -21.60
N THR A 25 -28.56 -8.76 -20.31
CA THR A 25 -29.42 -9.69 -19.57
C THR A 25 -30.72 -9.05 -19.05
N GLY A 26 -30.91 -7.74 -19.23
CA GLY A 26 -32.01 -6.92 -18.68
C GLY A 26 -33.43 -7.25 -19.15
N GLY A 27 -33.66 -8.41 -19.78
CA GLY A 27 -34.98 -9.00 -19.96
C GLY A 27 -35.36 -10.02 -18.89
N ASN A 28 -34.39 -10.46 -18.06
CA ASN A 28 -34.61 -11.37 -16.95
C ASN A 28 -34.48 -10.60 -15.64
N ALA A 29 -35.50 -10.67 -14.77
CA ALA A 29 -35.63 -9.90 -13.52
C ALA A 29 -34.56 -10.18 -12.43
N ASP A 30 -33.45 -10.83 -12.77
CA ASP A 30 -32.45 -11.36 -11.84
C ASP A 30 -31.03 -10.88 -12.19
N THR A 31 -30.91 -9.60 -12.56
CA THR A 31 -29.62 -8.94 -12.80
C THR A 31 -29.29 -7.99 -11.66
N TRP A 32 -27.99 -7.87 -11.36
CA TRP A 32 -27.50 -6.91 -10.37
C TRP A 32 -27.90 -5.45 -10.70
N LEU A 33 -27.99 -5.15 -12.00
CA LEU A 33 -28.29 -3.82 -12.51
C LEU A 33 -29.75 -3.43 -12.25
N GLU A 34 -30.66 -4.39 -12.39
CA GLU A 34 -32.09 -4.20 -12.12
C GLU A 34 -32.38 -4.06 -10.62
N GLU A 35 -31.73 -4.87 -9.77
CA GLU A 35 -31.81 -4.70 -8.31
C GLU A 35 -31.31 -3.31 -7.88
N TYR A 36 -30.19 -2.85 -8.47
CA TYR A 36 -29.66 -1.52 -8.20
C TYR A 36 -30.63 -0.41 -8.63
N ALA A 37 -31.21 -0.52 -9.83
CA ALA A 37 -32.20 0.42 -10.33
C ALA A 37 -33.46 0.46 -9.46
N GLN A 38 -33.96 -0.72 -9.04
CA GLN A 38 -35.10 -0.84 -8.13
C GLN A 38 -34.82 -0.21 -6.76
N THR A 39 -33.62 -0.44 -6.21
CA THR A 39 -33.23 0.08 -4.89
C THR A 39 -33.05 1.60 -4.89
N GLN A 40 -32.48 2.16 -5.95
CA GLN A 40 -32.20 3.59 -6.05
C GLN A 40 -33.36 4.42 -6.60
N GLN A 41 -34.45 3.80 -7.08
CA GLN A 41 -35.60 4.46 -7.72
C GLN A 41 -35.23 5.48 -8.81
N GLN A 42 -34.05 5.34 -9.42
CA GLN A 42 -33.47 6.34 -10.32
C GLN A 42 -32.79 5.64 -11.51
N GLU A 43 -33.26 5.95 -12.71
CA GLU A 43 -32.77 5.38 -13.98
C GLU A 43 -31.56 6.14 -14.56
N ASP A 44 -30.80 6.84 -13.71
CA ASP A 44 -29.67 7.63 -14.17
C ASP A 44 -28.52 6.71 -14.61
N LYS A 45 -28.40 6.54 -15.93
CA LYS A 45 -27.36 5.73 -16.59
C LYS A 45 -25.94 6.08 -16.13
N ILE A 46 -25.70 7.36 -15.82
CA ILE A 46 -24.41 7.83 -15.31
C ILE A 46 -24.13 7.23 -13.93
N LEU A 47 -25.10 7.26 -13.01
CA LEU A 47 -24.96 6.68 -11.68
C LEU A 47 -24.79 5.16 -11.74
N MET A 48 -25.47 4.49 -12.66
CA MET A 48 -25.32 3.05 -12.88
C MET A 48 -23.94 2.67 -13.43
N TYR A 49 -23.38 3.51 -14.31
CA TYR A 49 -22.00 3.34 -14.76
C TYR A 49 -21.00 3.58 -13.61
N PHE A 50 -21.20 4.62 -12.80
CA PHE A 50 -20.34 4.87 -11.65
C PHE A 50 -20.43 3.77 -10.60
N SER A 51 -21.61 3.17 -10.37
CA SER A 51 -21.75 2.03 -9.47
C SER A 51 -21.03 0.79 -10.02
N ALA A 52 -21.12 0.53 -11.33
CA ALA A 52 -20.33 -0.51 -12.00
C ALA A 52 -18.81 -0.27 -11.84
N LEU A 53 -18.37 0.99 -11.96
CA LEU A 53 -16.98 1.37 -11.80
C LEU A 53 -16.49 1.19 -10.36
N VAL A 54 -17.28 1.64 -9.38
CA VAL A 54 -16.99 1.44 -7.95
C VAL A 54 -16.94 -0.05 -7.63
N TRP A 55 -17.84 -0.85 -8.19
CA TRP A 55 -17.82 -2.29 -8.03
C TRP A 55 -16.55 -2.92 -8.64
N ALA A 56 -16.18 -2.55 -9.86
CA ALA A 56 -14.95 -3.01 -10.49
C ALA A 56 -13.70 -2.64 -9.68
N LEU A 57 -13.65 -1.43 -9.13
CA LEU A 57 -12.58 -1.00 -8.23
C LEU A 57 -12.55 -1.84 -6.93
N ALA A 58 -13.70 -2.08 -6.31
CA ALA A 58 -13.80 -2.92 -5.12
C ALA A 58 -13.26 -4.34 -5.37
N GLN A 59 -13.51 -4.92 -6.56
CA GLN A 59 -12.97 -6.23 -6.94
C GLN A 59 -11.44 -6.21 -7.13
N LEU A 60 -10.88 -5.10 -7.64
CA LEU A 60 -9.44 -4.93 -7.84
C LEU A 60 -8.65 -4.57 -6.58
N THR A 61 -9.34 -4.09 -5.53
CA THR A 61 -8.70 -3.65 -4.28
C THR A 61 -9.31 -4.35 -3.08
N PRO A 62 -8.72 -5.48 -2.64
CA PRO A 62 -9.22 -6.20 -1.48
C PRO A 62 -9.17 -5.30 -0.25
N GLY A 63 -10.30 -5.18 0.45
CA GLY A 63 -10.43 -4.39 1.68
C GLY A 63 -11.23 -3.08 1.57
N LEU A 64 -11.74 -2.71 0.38
CA LEU A 64 -12.62 -1.54 0.21
C LEU A 64 -14.04 -1.71 0.79
N GLY A 65 -14.32 -2.86 1.42
CA GLY A 65 -15.60 -3.14 2.08
C GLY A 65 -16.58 -3.95 1.20
N PRO A 66 -17.80 -4.18 1.70
CA PRO A 66 -18.82 -4.90 0.95
C PRO A 66 -19.22 -4.10 -0.30
N SER A 67 -19.21 -4.77 -1.45
CA SER A 67 -19.75 -4.21 -2.68
C SER A 67 -21.26 -3.97 -2.53
N PRO A 68 -21.81 -2.85 -3.04
CA PRO A 68 -23.26 -2.64 -3.08
C PRO A 68 -23.98 -3.62 -4.02
N ALA A 69 -23.25 -4.28 -4.93
CA ALA A 69 -23.78 -5.24 -5.89
C ALA A 69 -23.26 -6.65 -5.60
N ASN A 70 -24.20 -7.62 -5.55
CA ASN A 70 -23.92 -9.05 -5.48
C ASN A 70 -24.31 -9.73 -6.80
N PRO A 71 -23.53 -10.70 -7.30
CA PRO A 71 -23.92 -11.46 -8.48
C PRO A 71 -25.17 -12.29 -8.19
N ARG A 72 -26.21 -12.16 -9.02
CA ARG A 72 -27.45 -12.95 -8.90
C ARG A 72 -27.57 -14.03 -9.96
N SER A 73 -27.08 -13.75 -11.17
CA SER A 73 -27.06 -14.75 -12.24
C SER A 73 -25.80 -15.62 -12.16
N LEU A 74 -25.89 -16.87 -12.65
CA LEU A 74 -24.74 -17.75 -12.79
C LEU A 74 -23.64 -17.12 -13.68
N GLN A 75 -24.05 -16.34 -14.68
CA GLN A 75 -23.14 -15.63 -15.59
C GLN A 75 -22.36 -14.53 -14.85
N ASP A 76 -23.06 -13.71 -14.04
CA ASP A 76 -22.41 -12.72 -13.17
C ASP A 76 -21.44 -13.39 -12.20
N PHE A 77 -21.86 -14.51 -11.60
CA PHE A 77 -21.03 -15.24 -10.64
C PHE A 77 -19.73 -15.76 -11.27
N VAL A 78 -19.82 -16.40 -12.43
CA VAL A 78 -18.63 -16.89 -13.15
C VAL A 78 -17.74 -15.73 -13.58
N PHE A 79 -18.31 -14.66 -14.13
CA PHE A 79 -17.55 -13.49 -14.58
C PHE A 79 -16.80 -12.82 -13.40
N THR A 80 -17.53 -12.49 -12.33
CA THR A 80 -16.96 -11.89 -11.11
C THR A 80 -15.91 -12.78 -10.46
N SER A 81 -16.07 -14.11 -10.47
CA SER A 81 -15.08 -15.05 -9.96
C SER A 81 -13.78 -15.00 -10.76
N VAL A 82 -13.87 -14.99 -12.10
CA VAL A 82 -12.70 -14.83 -12.98
C VAL A 82 -12.02 -13.50 -12.76
N VAL A 83 -12.78 -12.41 -12.66
CA VAL A 83 -12.24 -11.07 -12.39
C VAL A 83 -11.52 -11.03 -11.04
N HIS A 84 -12.07 -11.63 -9.98
CA HIS A 84 -11.42 -11.70 -8.67
C HIS A 84 -10.09 -12.46 -8.71
N VAL A 85 -10.01 -13.57 -9.43
CA VAL A 85 -8.75 -14.34 -9.57
C VAL A 85 -7.70 -13.50 -10.30
N LEU A 86 -8.09 -12.81 -11.39
CA LEU A 86 -7.19 -11.93 -12.13
C LEU A 86 -6.75 -10.72 -11.30
N ALA A 87 -7.68 -10.13 -10.54
CA ALA A 87 -7.40 -9.04 -9.61
C ALA A 87 -6.37 -9.46 -8.57
N LEU A 88 -6.55 -10.63 -7.94
CA LEU A 88 -5.64 -11.17 -6.95
C LEU A 88 -4.24 -11.39 -7.54
N ALA A 89 -4.15 -11.97 -8.75
CA ALA A 89 -2.88 -12.13 -9.45
C ALA A 89 -2.20 -10.78 -9.73
N GLY A 90 -2.98 -9.78 -10.15
CA GLY A 90 -2.51 -8.41 -10.34
C GLY A 90 -1.97 -7.79 -9.04
N CYS A 91 -2.68 -7.95 -7.92
CA CYS A 91 -2.25 -7.50 -6.61
C CYS A 91 -0.93 -8.15 -6.18
N ILE A 92 -0.79 -9.47 -6.35
CA ILE A 92 0.45 -10.20 -6.03
C ILE A 92 1.62 -9.66 -6.86
N PHE A 93 1.40 -9.43 -8.16
CA PHE A 93 2.41 -8.84 -9.03
C PHE A 93 2.82 -7.44 -8.58
N LEU A 94 1.85 -6.58 -8.22
CA LEU A 94 2.12 -5.23 -7.72
C LEU A 94 2.89 -5.25 -6.41
N LEU A 95 2.51 -6.11 -5.47
CA LEU A 95 3.20 -6.30 -4.21
C LEU A 95 4.66 -6.71 -4.46
N HIS A 96 4.90 -7.65 -5.38
CA HIS A 96 6.25 -8.06 -5.73
C HIS A 96 7.11 -6.88 -6.23
N GLN A 97 6.57 -6.02 -7.10
CA GLN A 97 7.27 -4.83 -7.61
C GLN A 97 7.58 -3.83 -6.50
N VAL A 98 6.63 -3.59 -5.59
CA VAL A 98 6.83 -2.70 -4.43
C VAL A 98 7.89 -3.28 -3.51
N THR A 99 7.80 -4.56 -3.16
CA THR A 99 8.78 -5.24 -2.30
C THR A 99 10.17 -5.20 -2.92
N GLY A 100 10.31 -5.48 -4.22
CA GLY A 100 11.59 -5.38 -4.92
C GLY A 100 12.18 -3.97 -4.88
N THR A 101 11.34 -2.94 -5.03
CA THR A 101 11.78 -1.54 -4.91
C THR A 101 12.21 -1.20 -3.49
N VAL A 102 11.45 -1.64 -2.48
CA VAL A 102 11.78 -1.43 -1.06
C VAL A 102 13.07 -2.14 -0.68
N LEU A 103 13.28 -3.37 -1.15
CA LEU A 103 14.51 -4.13 -0.92
C LEU A 103 15.71 -3.41 -1.55
N ARG A 104 15.61 -2.97 -2.80
CA ARG A 104 16.66 -2.17 -3.46
C ARG A 104 16.97 -0.89 -2.70
N LEU A 105 15.95 -0.19 -2.21
CA LEU A 105 16.14 1.01 -1.39
C LEU A 105 16.88 0.69 -0.08
N ARG A 106 16.56 -0.44 0.56
CA ARG A 106 17.26 -0.91 1.76
C ARG A 106 18.71 -1.32 1.48
N GLU A 107 18.98 -1.98 0.36
CA GLU A 107 20.34 -2.32 -0.07
C GLU A 107 21.17 -1.06 -0.27
N LEU A 108 20.63 -0.06 -0.97
CA LEU A 108 21.29 1.24 -1.16
C LEU A 108 21.56 1.97 0.17
N GLN A 109 20.67 1.85 1.15
CA GLN A 109 20.88 2.40 2.50
C GLN A 109 21.91 1.61 3.32
N GLY A 110 21.96 0.29 3.18
CA GLY A 110 22.86 -0.58 3.95
C GLY A 110 24.31 -0.60 3.44
N ASP A 111 24.52 -0.23 2.18
CA ASP A 111 25.83 -0.27 1.53
C ASP A 111 26.83 0.72 2.13
N TRP A 112 26.39 1.90 2.57
CA TRP A 112 27.31 2.91 3.09
C TRP A 112 27.97 2.52 4.41
N PRO A 113 27.23 2.11 5.46
CA PRO A 113 27.84 1.59 6.69
C PRO A 113 28.72 0.38 6.45
N ARG A 114 28.33 -0.52 5.52
CA ARG A 114 29.15 -1.69 5.14
C ARG A 114 30.47 -1.28 4.50
N ARG A 115 30.48 -0.31 3.59
CA ARG A 115 31.70 0.23 2.96
C ARG A 115 32.59 0.91 4.00
N GLN A 116 32.01 1.70 4.91
CA GLN A 116 32.76 2.30 6.02
C GLN A 116 33.39 1.24 6.90
N MET A 117 32.63 0.22 7.32
CA MET A 117 33.14 -0.88 8.15
C MET A 117 34.25 -1.67 7.43
N THR A 118 34.08 -1.96 6.15
CA THR A 118 35.09 -2.66 5.34
C THR A 118 36.39 -1.85 5.23
N CYS A 119 36.30 -0.53 5.04
CA CYS A 119 37.46 0.35 4.99
C CYS A 119 38.18 0.42 6.36
N ARG A 120 37.42 0.47 7.45
CA ARG A 120 37.96 0.43 8.82
C ARG A 120 38.70 -0.89 9.10
N ALA A 121 38.12 -2.02 8.70
CA ALA A 121 38.74 -3.34 8.84
C ALA A 121 40.04 -3.43 8.04
N TYR A 122 40.04 -2.98 6.78
CA TYR A 122 41.23 -2.96 5.93
C TYR A 122 42.39 -2.14 6.54
N LEU A 123 42.09 -0.97 7.13
CA LEU A 123 43.10 -0.13 7.80
C LEU A 123 43.60 -0.73 9.13
N ALA A 124 42.85 -1.66 9.73
CA ALA A 124 43.23 -2.34 10.96
C ALA A 124 44.11 -3.58 10.69
N GLU A 125 43.79 -4.34 9.64
CA GLU A 125 44.44 -5.62 9.32
C GLU A 125 45.59 -5.49 8.30
N GLY A 126 45.56 -4.47 7.44
CA GLY A 126 46.53 -4.30 6.35
C GLY A 126 47.92 -3.79 6.76
N PRO A 127 48.89 -3.78 5.83
CA PRO A 127 50.20 -3.16 6.03
C PRO A 127 50.04 -1.73 6.52
N ARG A 128 50.70 -1.36 7.62
CA ARG A 128 50.52 -0.06 8.29
C ARG A 128 50.87 1.08 7.32
N PRO A 129 49.89 1.82 6.77
CA PRO A 129 50.22 3.02 6.01
C PRO A 129 50.86 4.06 6.93
N ALA A 130 51.53 5.05 6.34
CA ALA A 130 52.03 6.19 7.11
C ALA A 130 50.90 6.78 7.99
N THR A 131 51.23 7.14 9.23
CA THR A 131 50.27 7.63 10.24
C THR A 131 49.48 8.84 9.76
N SER A 132 50.11 9.72 8.96
CA SER A 132 49.46 10.86 8.32
C SER A 132 48.37 10.44 7.33
N LEU A 133 48.64 9.45 6.47
CA LEU A 133 47.68 8.93 5.51
C LEU A 133 46.50 8.26 6.22
N ARG A 134 46.78 7.47 7.28
CA ARG A 134 45.74 6.82 8.07
C ARG A 134 44.79 7.84 8.70
N HIS A 135 45.34 8.90 9.31
CA HIS A 135 44.53 9.96 9.90
C HIS A 135 43.72 10.70 8.83
N HIS A 136 44.29 10.95 7.65
CA HIS A 136 43.57 11.60 6.56
C HIS A 136 42.39 10.77 6.06
N ILE A 137 42.59 9.46 5.86
CA ILE A 137 41.52 8.53 5.45
C ILE A 137 40.44 8.44 6.55
N TRP A 138 40.84 8.42 7.83
CA TRP A 138 39.88 8.36 8.94
C TRP A 138 39.04 9.63 9.06
N SER A 139 39.69 10.79 9.03
CA SER A 139 39.05 12.11 8.98
C SER A 139 38.10 12.20 7.78
N TRP A 140 38.54 11.75 6.61
CA TRP A 140 37.71 11.72 5.43
C TRP A 140 36.49 10.80 5.63
N LEU A 141 36.65 9.58 6.16
CA LEU A 141 35.55 8.66 6.45
C LEU A 141 34.52 9.21 7.44
N GLU A 142 34.95 9.94 8.46
CA GLU A 142 34.07 10.56 9.47
C GLU A 142 33.36 11.80 8.94
N ASN A 143 34.06 12.61 8.13
CA ASN A 143 33.56 13.88 7.61
C ASN A 143 32.82 13.75 6.28
N GLN A 144 32.90 12.60 5.60
CA GLN A 144 32.09 12.35 4.42
C GLN A 144 30.63 12.20 4.85
N PRO A 145 29.74 13.15 4.48
CA PRO A 145 28.31 12.94 4.68
C PRO A 145 27.93 11.66 3.94
N GLU A 146 27.05 10.85 4.55
CA GLU A 146 26.40 9.73 3.86
C GLU A 146 26.05 10.19 2.44
N PRO A 147 26.55 9.52 1.39
CA PRO A 147 26.49 10.04 0.03
C PRO A 147 25.03 10.33 -0.28
N ARG A 148 24.68 11.63 -0.26
CA ARG A 148 23.32 12.12 -0.51
C ARG A 148 22.89 11.87 -1.97
N SER A 149 23.78 11.33 -2.80
CA SER A 149 23.52 10.99 -4.18
C SER A 149 22.45 9.90 -4.24
N LEU A 150 21.27 10.29 -4.72
CA LEU A 150 20.06 9.50 -4.96
C LEU A 150 19.05 9.45 -3.82
N ARG A 151 19.01 10.44 -2.92
CA ARG A 151 17.66 10.95 -2.61
C ARG A 151 17.25 11.73 -3.86
N PRO A 152 16.29 11.25 -4.71
CA PRO A 152 15.59 12.20 -5.56
C PRO A 152 15.15 13.33 -4.63
N ASP A 153 15.27 14.58 -5.05
CA ASP A 153 14.85 15.76 -4.28
C ASP A 153 13.35 15.64 -3.94
N PHE A 154 13.04 14.83 -2.92
CA PHE A 154 11.73 14.65 -2.36
C PHE A 154 11.56 15.79 -1.36
N GLN A 155 11.58 17.02 -1.89
CA GLN A 155 11.39 18.25 -1.13
C GLN A 155 10.00 18.32 -0.47
N GLY A 156 9.09 17.39 -0.77
CA GLY A 156 7.68 17.49 -0.36
C GLY A 156 7.22 16.59 0.79
N TRP A 157 7.88 15.47 1.12
CA TRP A 157 7.35 14.56 2.15
C TRP A 157 8.12 14.68 3.46
N LYS A 158 7.70 15.67 4.27
CA LYS A 158 7.89 15.62 5.72
C LYS A 158 6.97 14.52 6.23
N GLY A 159 7.39 13.26 6.14
CA GLY A 159 6.66 12.13 6.73
C GLY A 159 6.26 12.45 8.17
N PRO A 160 5.21 11.82 8.73
CA PRO A 160 4.70 12.14 10.05
C PRO A 160 5.82 11.99 11.09
N ARG A 161 6.44 13.12 11.47
CA ARG A 161 7.42 13.22 12.56
C ARG A 161 6.78 12.93 13.93
N SER A 162 5.51 12.54 13.98
CA SER A 162 4.73 12.31 15.18
C SER A 162 4.63 10.85 15.61
N LEU A 163 5.14 9.88 14.84
CA LEU A 163 5.32 8.51 15.36
C LEU A 163 6.71 8.35 15.97
N ALA A 164 7.04 9.24 16.91
CA ALA A 164 8.01 8.90 17.93
C ALA A 164 7.40 7.72 18.69
N VAL A 165 7.82 6.50 18.36
CA VAL A 165 7.59 5.34 19.23
C VAL A 165 8.22 5.74 20.56
N PRO A 166 7.43 5.99 21.63
CA PRO A 166 8.02 6.34 22.91
C PRO A 166 8.96 5.20 23.30
N SER A 167 10.19 5.55 23.66
CA SER A 167 11.13 4.56 24.18
C SER A 167 10.42 3.72 25.25
N PRO A 168 10.51 2.38 25.22
CA PRO A 168 9.81 1.51 26.17
C PRO A 168 10.18 1.78 27.63
N LEU A 169 11.22 2.58 27.88
CA LEU A 169 11.63 3.05 29.20
C LEU A 169 10.78 4.20 29.76
N GLN A 170 9.95 4.89 28.96
CA GLN A 170 9.04 5.94 29.46
C GLN A 170 7.64 5.42 29.83
N ALA A 171 7.28 4.19 29.44
CA ALA A 171 5.95 3.63 29.70
C ALA A 171 5.76 3.06 31.13
N VAL A 172 6.81 3.03 31.97
CA VAL A 172 6.77 2.39 33.29
C VAL A 172 6.33 3.34 34.42
N GLN A 173 6.10 4.63 34.16
CA GLN A 173 5.81 5.61 35.22
C GLN A 173 4.34 6.06 35.37
N ALA A 174 3.40 5.52 34.58
CA ALA A 174 1.98 5.83 34.73
C ALA A 174 1.25 4.69 35.47
N SER A 175 1.20 4.77 36.80
CA SER A 175 0.41 3.87 37.66
C SER A 175 -1.11 4.01 37.40
N PRO A 176 -1.85 2.93 37.08
CA PRO A 176 -3.27 2.98 36.70
C PRO A 176 -4.25 2.86 37.89
N LEU A 177 -3.89 3.30 39.10
CA LEU A 177 -4.68 2.98 40.30
C LEU A 177 -5.76 4.00 40.71
N HIS A 178 -6.06 5.04 39.92
CA HIS A 178 -6.95 6.12 40.37
C HIS A 178 -8.24 6.37 39.58
N ALA A 179 -8.64 5.51 38.65
CA ALA A 179 -9.89 5.70 37.90
C ALA A 179 -10.80 4.47 37.94
N LEU A 180 -11.35 4.16 39.11
CA LEU A 180 -12.57 3.34 39.20
C LEU A 180 -13.75 4.28 39.49
N PRO A 181 -14.77 4.34 38.61
CA PRO A 181 -15.99 5.05 38.90
C PRO A 181 -16.81 4.30 39.97
N PRO A 182 -17.56 5.01 40.84
CA PRO A 182 -18.42 4.39 41.84
C PRO A 182 -19.55 3.62 41.14
N MET A 183 -19.75 2.37 41.58
CA MET A 183 -20.85 1.52 41.11
C MET A 183 -22.19 2.17 41.47
N VAL A 184 -22.99 2.46 40.45
CA VAL A 184 -24.41 2.79 40.61
C VAL A 184 -25.14 1.49 40.91
N GLN A 185 -25.58 1.32 42.16
CA GLN A 185 -26.60 0.34 42.53
C GLN A 185 -27.95 0.85 42.01
N GLN A 186 -28.62 0.07 41.17
CA GLN A 186 -30.05 0.22 40.91
C GLN A 186 -30.77 -0.98 41.55
N GLU A 187 -31.70 -0.64 42.44
CA GLU A 187 -32.77 -1.49 42.97
C GLU A 187 -33.87 -1.73 41.93
#